data_AF-A0A1H8A2N9-F1
#
_entry.id   AF-A0A1H8A2N9-F1
#
_cell.length_a   1.000
_cell.length_b   1.000
_cell.length_c   1.000
_cell.angle_alpha   90.00
_cell.angle_beta   90.00
_cell.angle_gamma   90.00
#
_symmetry.space_group_name_H-M   'P 1'
#
loop_
_entity.id
_entity.type
_entity.pdbx_description
1 polymer ?
#
loop_
_entity_poly.entity_id
_entity_poly.type
_entity_poly.pdbx_seq_one_letter_code
_entity_poly.pdbx_strand_id
1 'polypeptide(L)'
;MSNNIIYIFELLFVSLPSQTGISNNNTPMKSEDKNKEIDINEVAITLEVAGDVIDKVRSGEVTHIALQINENNQNMILENIDGHLVLVVDDMPTTFHGCYLYNNGVFPYAIKSSLSFLVLDGGEDDCLTRIISVDTEPGTRFNFQGNGKPIVEDSNGDSCIWEVSFEVLPMPTEPRHYLMRWNPSISSFKEKDYKECVANLEHGMFRMNWSIYEWEEARRGDYFYMLRTGDYKAGIVFSGQFISDPYPSEDWAGSTKRRMYVDIICMDPTDPREIPRISLEKLKKEIPGFDWSKGHSGALLPEDVVKKLDELDNEEEDDDSPLAN
;
A
#
# COMPACT_ATOMS: atom_id res chain seq x y z
N MET A 1 -2.94 0.18 28.41
CA MET A 1 -2.95 1.61 28.07
C MET A 1 -1.64 1.87 27.39
N SER A 2 -1.62 1.71 26.07
CA SER A 2 -0.45 2.02 25.24
C SER A 2 -0.31 3.54 25.26
N ASN A 3 0.83 4.05 25.72
CA ASN A 3 1.15 5.47 25.57
C ASN A 3 1.43 5.69 24.07
N ASN A 4 0.43 6.09 23.30
CA ASN A 4 0.64 6.51 21.92
C ASN A 4 1.42 7.83 21.96
N ILE A 5 2.69 7.80 21.56
CA ILE A 5 3.49 9.02 21.42
C ILE A 5 3.15 9.61 20.05
N ILE A 6 2.52 10.79 20.06
CA ILE A 6 2.20 11.56 18.85
C ILE A 6 3.37 12.49 18.58
N TYR A 7 3.93 12.41 17.37
CA TYR A 7 4.93 13.36 16.88
C TYR A 7 4.26 14.33 15.91
N ILE A 8 4.40 15.63 16.19
CA ILE A 8 3.92 16.73 15.35
C ILE A 8 5.11 17.26 14.56
N PHE A 9 5.02 17.24 13.24
CA PHE A 9 6.09 17.71 12.34
C PHE A 9 5.67 19.01 11.63
N GLU A 10 6.60 19.97 11.57
CA GLU A 10 6.56 21.06 10.60
C GLU A 10 7.43 20.67 9.40
N LEU A 11 6.84 20.57 8.20
CA LEU A 11 7.58 20.31 6.96
C LEU A 11 8.50 21.49 6.63
N LEU A 12 9.81 21.27 6.70
CA LEU A 12 10.83 22.18 6.17
C LEU A 12 11.10 21.78 4.70
N PHE A 13 10.95 22.72 3.76
CA PHE A 13 11.34 22.47 2.35
C PHE A 13 12.61 23.24 1.98
N VAL A 14 13.53 22.53 1.32
CA VAL A 14 14.57 23.12 0.47
C VAL A 14 14.02 23.22 -0.96
N SER A 15 13.95 24.43 -1.50
CA SER A 15 13.48 24.70 -2.87
C SER A 15 14.42 24.05 -3.90
N LEU A 16 13.88 23.16 -4.74
CA LEU A 16 14.50 22.80 -6.02
C LEU A 16 13.92 23.69 -7.14
N PRO A 17 14.75 24.08 -8.14
CA PRO A 17 14.36 25.10 -9.12
C PRO A 17 13.29 24.61 -10.09
N SER A 18 12.27 25.45 -10.26
CA SER A 18 11.17 25.27 -11.22
C SER A 18 11.69 25.20 -12.66
N GLN A 19 11.33 24.14 -13.40
CA GLN A 19 11.29 24.21 -14.86
C GLN A 19 9.86 24.57 -15.29
N THR A 20 9.69 25.84 -15.65
CA THR A 20 8.49 26.37 -16.29
C THR A 20 8.46 25.97 -17.77
N GLY A 21 7.36 25.36 -18.21
CA GLY A 21 7.06 25.12 -19.62
C GLY A 21 5.57 24.90 -19.84
N ILE A 22 4.79 25.98 -19.89
CA ILE A 22 3.36 25.93 -20.25
C ILE A 22 3.25 25.73 -21.76
N SER A 23 2.60 24.65 -22.19
CA SER A 23 2.11 24.46 -23.56
C SER A 23 0.62 24.10 -23.50
N ASN A 24 -0.23 25.07 -23.80
CA ASN A 24 -1.65 24.87 -24.02
C ASN A 24 -1.89 24.11 -25.33
N ASN A 25 -2.47 22.92 -25.28
CA ASN A 25 -3.16 22.33 -26.42
C ASN A 25 -4.37 21.49 -25.95
N ASN A 26 -5.57 22.02 -26.21
CA ASN A 26 -6.83 21.28 -26.14
C ASN A 26 -6.85 20.20 -27.22
N THR A 27 -6.89 18.93 -26.85
CA THR A 27 -7.24 17.80 -27.72
C THR A 27 -8.12 16.82 -26.92
N PRO A 28 -9.17 16.21 -27.49
CA PRO A 28 -10.09 15.39 -26.73
C PRO A 28 -9.42 14.08 -26.28
N MET A 29 -9.68 13.67 -25.04
CA MET A 29 -9.26 12.40 -24.44
C MET A 29 -9.49 11.23 -25.39
N LYS A 30 -8.38 10.69 -25.92
CA LYS A 30 -8.30 9.30 -26.37
C LYS A 30 -7.83 8.46 -25.20
N SER A 31 -8.41 7.27 -25.07
CA SER A 31 -8.11 6.25 -24.06
C SER A 31 -6.60 6.07 -23.83
N GLU A 32 -6.14 6.31 -22.61
CA GLU A 32 -4.74 6.13 -22.20
C GLU A 32 -4.45 4.72 -21.68
N ASP A 33 -3.19 4.33 -21.90
CA ASP A 33 -2.57 3.02 -21.76
C ASP A 33 -2.71 2.34 -20.39
N LYS A 34 -2.81 1.00 -20.43
CA LYS A 34 -3.06 0.13 -19.27
C LYS A 34 -1.82 -0.36 -18.52
N ASN A 35 -0.65 0.22 -18.75
CA ASN A 35 0.59 -0.05 -17.98
C ASN A 35 1.21 1.26 -17.50
N LYS A 36 0.47 2.05 -16.71
CA LYS A 36 1.05 3.23 -16.10
C LYS A 36 1.74 2.81 -14.81
N GLU A 37 3.07 2.85 -14.81
CA GLU A 37 3.91 2.81 -13.62
C GLU A 37 3.32 3.77 -12.58
N ILE A 38 2.97 3.26 -11.39
CA ILE A 38 2.44 4.09 -10.31
C ILE A 38 3.62 4.87 -9.75
N ASP A 39 3.66 6.18 -10.00
CA ASP A 39 4.62 7.06 -9.36
C ASP A 39 4.34 7.04 -7.85
N ILE A 40 5.35 6.67 -7.04
CA ILE A 40 5.25 6.62 -5.58
C ILE A 40 4.78 7.96 -5.00
N ASN A 41 5.07 9.07 -5.67
CA ASN A 41 4.62 10.41 -5.27
C ASN A 41 3.11 10.65 -5.46
N GLU A 42 2.40 9.77 -6.17
CA GLU A 42 0.94 9.82 -6.32
C GLU A 42 0.21 9.10 -5.17
N VAL A 43 0.89 8.18 -4.49
CA VAL A 43 0.31 7.30 -3.45
C VAL A 43 0.99 7.42 -2.07
N ALA A 44 2.10 8.15 -1.99
CA ALA A 44 2.86 8.37 -0.77
C ALA A 44 3.20 9.84 -0.54
N ILE A 45 3.37 10.21 0.74
CA ILE A 45 3.94 11.50 1.15
C ILE A 45 5.30 11.23 1.78
N THR A 46 6.33 11.94 1.32
CA THR A 46 7.65 11.93 1.97
C THR A 46 7.70 12.99 3.08
N LEU A 47 8.15 12.57 4.25
CA LEU A 47 8.29 13.37 5.46
C LEU A 47 9.72 13.27 5.95
N GLU A 48 10.41 14.41 6.03
CA GLU A 48 11.71 14.48 6.70
C GLU A 48 11.51 14.30 8.21
N VAL A 49 12.18 13.32 8.79
CA VAL A 49 12.11 13.00 10.22
C VAL A 49 13.50 12.80 10.80
N ALA A 50 13.64 12.90 12.13
CA ALA A 50 14.87 12.50 12.79
C ALA A 50 15.04 10.97 12.72
N GLY A 51 16.28 10.48 12.56
CA GLY A 51 16.54 9.04 12.45
C GLY A 51 16.02 8.19 13.62
N ASP A 52 15.93 8.75 14.84
CA ASP A 52 15.35 8.03 15.97
C ASP A 52 13.83 7.81 15.85
N VAL A 53 13.13 8.62 15.04
CA VAL A 53 11.72 8.40 14.70
C VAL A 53 11.59 7.16 13.82
N ILE A 54 12.50 6.95 12.88
CA ILE A 54 12.50 5.76 12.00
C ILE A 54 12.58 4.49 12.85
N ASP A 55 13.53 4.43 13.78
CA ASP A 55 13.70 3.28 14.67
C ASP A 55 12.44 3.01 15.53
N LYS A 56 11.81 4.07 16.02
CA LYS A 56 10.58 3.99 16.82
C LYS A 56 9.37 3.55 16.00
N VAL A 57 9.27 3.98 14.74
CA VAL A 57 8.19 3.55 13.85
C VAL A 57 8.39 2.08 13.50
N ARG A 58 9.60 1.67 13.12
CA ARG A 58 9.93 0.25 12.84
C ARG A 58 9.69 -0.67 14.02
N SER A 59 10.00 -0.22 15.25
CA SER A 59 9.76 -1.01 16.46
C SER A 59 8.28 -1.04 16.89
N GLY A 60 7.42 -0.23 16.26
CA GLY A 60 6.02 -0.05 16.64
C GLY A 60 5.82 0.80 17.90
N GLU A 61 6.87 1.44 18.43
CA GLU A 61 6.75 2.44 19.50
C GLU A 61 5.97 3.67 19.04
N VAL A 62 6.14 4.06 17.76
CA VAL A 62 5.36 5.10 17.10
C VAL A 62 4.44 4.48 16.06
N THR A 63 3.14 4.65 16.25
CA THR A 63 2.10 4.17 15.36
C THR A 63 1.25 5.30 14.79
N HIS A 64 1.52 6.55 15.17
CA HIS A 64 0.77 7.72 14.73
C HIS A 64 1.73 8.84 14.33
N ILE A 65 1.49 9.43 13.16
CA ILE A 65 2.27 10.55 12.62
C ILE A 65 1.32 11.70 12.33
N ALA A 66 1.56 12.87 12.92
CA ALA A 66 0.69 14.02 12.80
C ALA A 66 1.32 15.15 11.98
N LEU A 67 0.54 15.74 11.08
CA LEU A 67 0.93 16.84 10.21
C LEU A 67 -0.07 17.99 10.31
N GLN A 68 0.43 19.20 10.54
CA GLN A 68 -0.38 20.40 10.39
C GLN A 68 -0.54 20.75 8.91
N ILE A 69 -1.78 20.86 8.43
CA ILE A 69 -2.07 21.28 7.06
C ILE A 69 -1.82 22.78 6.93
N ASN A 70 -0.98 23.14 5.97
CA ASN A 70 -0.65 24.53 5.66
C ASN A 70 -0.49 24.74 4.15
N GLU A 71 -0.19 25.99 3.78
CA GLU A 71 -0.06 26.42 2.38
C GLU A 71 0.96 25.60 1.57
N ASN A 72 1.96 25.00 2.24
CA ASN A 72 3.04 24.26 1.60
C ASN A 72 2.74 22.77 1.38
N ASN A 73 1.92 22.14 2.23
CA ASN A 73 1.70 20.69 2.20
C ASN A 73 0.26 20.27 1.84
N GLN A 74 -0.69 21.20 1.79
CA GLN A 74 -2.09 20.89 1.52
C GLN A 74 -2.32 20.08 0.25
N ASN A 75 -1.56 20.36 -0.82
CA ASN A 75 -1.73 19.66 -2.11
C ASN A 75 -1.21 18.23 -2.08
N MET A 76 -0.43 17.86 -1.07
CA MET A 76 0.03 16.49 -0.86
C MET A 76 -1.04 15.65 -0.17
N ILE A 77 -1.80 16.27 0.75
CA ILE A 77 -2.76 15.58 1.64
C ILE A 77 -4.19 15.64 1.09
N LEU A 78 -4.58 16.77 0.48
CA LEU A 78 -5.96 17.04 0.07
C LEU A 78 -6.21 16.73 -1.40
N GLU A 79 -7.41 16.28 -1.72
CA GLU A 79 -7.86 16.04 -3.10
C GLU A 79 -8.55 17.27 -3.68
N ASN A 80 -8.25 17.59 -4.94
CA ASN A 80 -8.97 18.60 -5.71
C ASN A 80 -10.11 17.92 -6.46
N ILE A 81 -11.36 18.25 -6.14
CA ILE A 81 -12.52 17.73 -6.85
C ILE A 81 -13.03 18.86 -7.75
N ASP A 82 -12.94 18.66 -9.06
CA ASP A 82 -13.48 19.56 -10.10
C ASP A 82 -12.95 21.01 -10.08
N GLY A 83 -11.65 21.21 -9.81
CA GLY A 83 -10.99 22.51 -9.92
C GLY A 83 -11.18 23.43 -8.70
N HIS A 84 -11.84 22.93 -7.66
CA HIS A 84 -12.00 23.61 -6.38
C HIS A 84 -11.65 22.62 -5.25
N LEU A 85 -10.84 23.05 -4.28
CA LEU A 85 -10.74 22.34 -2.99
C LEU A 85 -12.14 22.29 -2.39
N VAL A 86 -12.68 21.09 -2.16
CA VAL A 86 -14.05 20.94 -1.68
C VAL A 86 -14.17 21.61 -0.33
N LEU A 87 -15.05 22.60 -0.24
CA LEU A 87 -15.58 23.13 1.00
C LEU A 87 -16.96 22.49 1.18
N VAL A 88 -17.03 21.38 1.91
CA VAL A 88 -18.29 20.70 2.21
C VAL A 88 -19.04 21.46 3.32
N VAL A 89 -19.55 22.66 3.05
CA VAL A 89 -20.45 23.37 3.98
C VAL A 89 -21.35 24.36 3.25
N ASP A 90 -22.66 24.37 3.57
CA ASP A 90 -23.68 25.22 2.94
C ASP A 90 -23.61 26.72 3.31
N ASP A 91 -22.81 27.11 4.32
CA ASP A 91 -22.75 28.49 4.82
C ASP A 91 -21.31 28.90 5.20
N MET A 92 -20.54 29.55 4.30
CA MET A 92 -19.22 30.10 4.66
C MET A 92 -18.88 31.45 4.00
N PRO A 93 -18.07 32.31 4.69
CA PRO A 93 -17.76 33.68 4.31
C PRO A 93 -16.79 33.81 3.12
N THR A 94 -16.80 34.99 2.49
CA THR A 94 -16.19 35.34 1.18
C THR A 94 -14.66 35.39 1.13
N THR A 95 -13.94 35.07 2.21
CA THR A 95 -12.47 35.18 2.27
C THR A 95 -11.84 33.82 2.57
N PHE A 96 -11.63 33.03 1.52
CA PHE A 96 -10.88 31.78 1.58
C PHE A 96 -9.37 32.08 1.66
N HIS A 97 -8.78 31.83 2.83
CA HIS A 97 -7.33 31.73 3.00
C HIS A 97 -7.04 30.25 3.33
N GLY A 98 -6.54 29.50 2.34
CA GLY A 98 -6.40 28.04 2.39
C GLY A 98 -5.80 27.49 3.70
N CYS A 99 -6.29 26.29 4.08
CA CYS A 99 -5.99 25.52 5.31
C CYS A 99 -6.43 26.12 6.65
N TYR A 100 -6.78 27.40 6.68
CA TYR A 100 -7.09 28.16 7.88
C TYR A 100 -8.60 28.32 8.06
N LEU A 101 -9.29 27.25 8.46
CA LEU A 101 -10.76 27.21 8.47
C LEU A 101 -11.30 26.49 9.71
N TYR A 102 -12.19 27.11 10.49
CA TYR A 102 -12.83 26.40 11.60
C TYR A 102 -14.32 26.17 11.33
N ASN A 103 -14.70 24.93 11.07
CA ASN A 103 -16.07 24.52 10.79
C ASN A 103 -16.68 23.78 11.99
N ASN A 104 -16.73 24.43 13.16
CA ASN A 104 -17.27 23.86 14.40
C ASN A 104 -16.70 22.48 14.77
N GLY A 105 -15.41 22.25 14.47
CA GLY A 105 -14.73 20.97 14.72
C GLY A 105 -14.99 19.87 13.68
N VAL A 106 -15.72 20.16 12.59
CA VAL A 106 -15.89 19.25 11.45
C VAL A 106 -14.85 19.53 10.40
N PHE A 107 -14.07 18.52 10.00
CA PHE A 107 -13.06 18.67 8.95
C PHE A 107 -13.72 18.99 7.61
N PRO A 108 -13.39 20.14 6.97
CA PRO A 108 -14.17 20.64 5.83
C PRO A 108 -13.64 20.19 4.47
N TYR A 109 -12.54 19.42 4.42
CA TYR A 109 -11.82 19.05 3.20
C TYR A 109 -11.89 17.53 2.91
N ALA A 110 -11.59 17.15 1.67
CA ALA A 110 -11.36 15.76 1.29
C ALA A 110 -9.87 15.40 1.37
N ILE A 111 -9.54 14.30 2.05
CA ILE A 111 -8.21 13.69 2.00
C ILE A 111 -8.06 12.92 0.69
N LYS A 112 -6.87 12.94 0.07
CA LYS A 112 -6.57 12.16 -1.13
C LYS A 112 -6.89 10.68 -0.92
N SER A 113 -7.81 10.18 -1.72
CA SER A 113 -8.20 8.77 -1.69
C SER A 113 -7.07 7.82 -2.13
N SER A 114 -6.11 8.31 -2.91
CA SER A 114 -4.93 7.54 -3.36
C SER A 114 -3.87 7.38 -2.27
N LEU A 115 -3.90 8.20 -1.23
CA LEU A 115 -2.84 8.25 -0.22
C LEU A 115 -2.84 6.98 0.62
N SER A 116 -1.81 6.17 0.44
CA SER A 116 -1.71 4.82 1.02
C SER A 116 -0.46 4.64 1.89
N PHE A 117 0.55 5.50 1.73
CA PHE A 117 1.84 5.36 2.40
C PHE A 117 2.40 6.69 2.89
N LEU A 118 3.29 6.62 3.89
CA LEU A 118 4.24 7.67 4.20
C LEU A 118 5.65 7.13 4.01
N VAL A 119 6.51 7.89 3.34
CA VAL A 119 7.95 7.67 3.33
C VAL A 119 8.55 8.58 4.39
N LEU A 120 9.18 8.01 5.41
CA LEU A 120 9.90 8.76 6.42
C LEU A 120 11.36 8.83 6.02
N ASP A 121 11.83 10.01 5.65
CA ASP A 121 13.21 10.27 5.21
C ASP A 121 14.04 10.75 6.41
N GLY A 122 15.01 9.92 6.82
CA GLY A 122 15.96 10.19 7.89
C GLY A 122 17.33 10.67 7.41
N GLY A 123 17.46 10.98 6.12
CA GLY A 123 18.69 11.41 5.44
C GLY A 123 19.60 10.27 5.01
N GLU A 124 20.04 9.42 5.94
CA GLU A 124 20.87 8.23 5.65
C GLU A 124 20.07 6.93 5.66
N ASP A 125 18.82 6.97 6.15
CA ASP A 125 17.96 5.82 6.34
C ASP A 125 16.50 6.25 6.10
N ASP A 126 15.72 5.40 5.46
CA ASP A 126 14.33 5.67 5.10
C ASP A 126 13.40 4.58 5.63
N CYS A 127 12.18 4.96 5.97
CA CYS A 127 11.14 4.01 6.36
C CYS A 127 9.86 4.25 5.56
N LEU A 128 9.54 3.30 4.69
CA LEU A 128 8.21 3.23 4.10
C LEU A 128 7.22 2.66 5.12
N THR A 129 6.13 3.38 5.34
CA THR A 129 5.07 3.00 6.26
C THR A 129 3.74 3.06 5.55
N ARG A 130 2.83 2.18 5.92
CA ARG A 130 1.48 2.16 5.35
C ARG A 130 0.51 2.91 6.25
N ILE A 131 -0.33 3.73 5.64
CA ILE A 131 -1.43 4.41 6.32
C ILE A 131 -2.58 3.42 6.52
N ILE A 132 -3.02 3.30 7.77
CA ILE A 132 -4.10 2.40 8.21
C ILE A 132 -5.41 3.14 8.33
N SER A 133 -5.34 4.32 8.93
CA SER A 133 -6.46 5.22 9.12
C SER A 133 -5.95 6.65 9.12
N VAL A 134 -6.85 7.59 8.85
CA VAL A 134 -6.57 9.02 8.83
C VAL A 134 -7.61 9.69 9.71
N ASP A 135 -7.12 10.41 10.71
CA ASP A 135 -7.93 11.21 11.62
C ASP A 135 -7.58 12.69 11.45
N THR A 136 -8.52 13.56 11.78
CA THR A 136 -8.35 15.01 11.63
C THR A 136 -8.87 15.73 12.86
N GLU A 137 -8.12 16.69 13.37
CA GLU A 137 -8.53 17.50 14.51
C GLU A 137 -8.16 18.99 14.35
N PRO A 138 -8.95 19.91 14.93
CA PRO A 138 -8.61 21.32 14.90
C PRO A 138 -7.41 21.56 15.84
N GLY A 139 -6.31 22.08 15.28
CA GLY A 139 -5.13 22.50 16.02
C GLY A 139 -5.26 23.94 16.51
N THR A 140 -4.20 24.73 16.30
CA THR A 140 -4.14 26.13 16.75
C THR A 140 -5.25 26.98 16.12
N ARG A 141 -6.00 27.69 16.98
CA ARG A 141 -7.08 28.60 16.59
C ARG A 141 -6.64 30.06 16.59
N PHE A 142 -7.23 30.87 15.73
CA PHE A 142 -6.92 32.31 15.58
C PHE A 142 -8.12 33.09 15.03
N ASN A 143 -8.08 34.41 15.21
CA ASN A 143 -9.04 35.34 14.61
C ASN A 143 -8.46 36.01 13.36
N PHE A 144 -9.23 36.11 12.28
CA PHE A 144 -8.92 36.99 11.16
C PHE A 144 -9.35 38.43 11.45
N GLN A 145 -8.45 39.41 11.28
CA GLN A 145 -8.81 40.85 11.30
C GLN A 145 -8.57 41.48 9.92
N GLY A 146 -9.17 40.91 8.87
CA GLY A 146 -9.16 41.43 7.50
C GLY A 146 -8.51 40.48 6.48
N ASN A 147 -8.25 41.00 5.27
CA ASN A 147 -7.59 40.23 4.19
C ASN A 147 -6.10 40.07 4.50
N GLY A 148 -5.70 38.96 5.15
CA GLY A 148 -4.31 38.73 5.52
C GLY A 148 -4.08 37.48 6.37
N LYS A 149 -2.81 37.21 6.72
CA LYS A 149 -2.40 36.08 7.56
C LYS A 149 -3.01 36.17 8.98
N PRO A 150 -3.15 35.05 9.70
CA PRO A 150 -3.60 35.02 11.10
C PRO A 150 -2.87 36.06 11.96
N ILE A 151 -3.60 36.83 12.76
CA ILE A 151 -3.03 37.99 13.47
C ILE A 151 -2.81 37.68 14.96
N VAL A 152 -3.67 36.85 15.56
CA VAL A 152 -3.62 36.50 16.99
C VAL A 152 -4.11 35.08 17.22
N GLU A 153 -3.29 34.23 17.84
CA GLU A 153 -3.73 32.94 18.38
C GLU A 153 -4.78 33.18 19.48
N ASP A 154 -5.92 32.51 19.36
CA ASP A 154 -7.03 32.61 20.30
C ASP A 154 -7.75 31.27 20.34
N SER A 155 -7.87 30.67 21.52
CA SER A 155 -8.60 29.41 21.73
C SER A 155 -10.06 29.47 21.27
N ASN A 156 -10.63 30.66 21.10
CA ASN A 156 -11.98 30.91 20.60
C ASN A 156 -12.01 31.44 19.15
N GLY A 157 -10.87 31.42 18.47
CA GLY A 157 -10.72 31.93 17.11
C GLY A 157 -11.67 31.30 16.11
N ASP A 158 -12.13 32.08 15.14
CA ASP A 158 -13.05 31.65 14.08
C ASP A 158 -12.40 30.84 12.96
N SER A 159 -11.10 30.59 13.07
CA SER A 159 -10.31 29.78 12.13
C SER A 159 -9.27 28.95 12.87
N CYS A 160 -8.82 27.85 12.25
CA CYS A 160 -7.79 26.99 12.82
C CYS A 160 -6.86 26.40 11.77
N ILE A 161 -5.66 26.03 12.19
CA ILE A 161 -4.79 25.09 11.47
C ILE A 161 -5.33 23.69 11.76
N TRP A 162 -5.62 22.91 10.72
CA TRP A 162 -6.01 21.52 10.91
C TRP A 162 -4.79 20.64 11.07
N GLU A 163 -4.88 19.66 11.97
CA GLU A 163 -3.93 18.57 12.09
C GLU A 163 -4.54 17.31 11.46
N VAL A 164 -3.73 16.58 10.71
CA VAL A 164 -4.05 15.26 10.15
C VAL A 164 -3.12 14.25 10.80
N SER A 165 -3.70 13.27 11.48
CA SER A 165 -2.99 12.16 12.08
C SER A 165 -3.16 10.91 11.22
N PHE A 166 -2.04 10.29 10.87
CA PHE A 166 -1.98 9.02 10.16
C PHE A 166 -1.66 7.93 11.17
N GLU A 167 -2.55 6.97 11.34
CA GLU A 167 -2.17 5.70 11.95
C GLU A 167 -1.34 4.93 10.94
N VAL A 168 -0.14 4.51 11.34
CA VAL A 168 0.84 3.88 10.45
C VAL A 168 1.31 2.54 10.96
N LEU A 169 1.63 1.66 10.01
CA LEU A 169 2.38 0.44 10.27
C LEU A 169 3.67 0.48 9.44
N PRO A 170 4.85 0.23 10.05
CA PRO A 170 6.08 0.10 9.29
C PRO A 170 5.95 -1.07 8.32
N MET A 171 6.38 -0.86 7.08
CA MET A 171 6.66 -2.00 6.21
C MET A 171 7.96 -2.64 6.70
N PRO A 172 8.05 -3.98 6.81
CA PRO A 172 9.31 -4.64 7.12
C PRO A 172 10.37 -4.21 6.09
N THR A 173 11.56 -3.83 6.56
CA THR A 173 12.68 -3.37 5.72
C THR A 173 13.14 -4.42 4.71
N GLU A 174 12.88 -5.70 5.00
CA GLU A 174 13.04 -6.82 4.07
C GLU A 174 11.80 -7.71 4.15
N PRO A 175 10.88 -7.64 3.16
CA PRO A 175 9.69 -8.45 3.17
C PRO A 175 10.07 -9.93 3.01
N ARG A 176 9.50 -10.77 3.86
CA ARG A 176 9.71 -12.22 3.81
C ARG A 176 8.89 -12.82 2.68
N HIS A 177 9.34 -13.96 2.17
CA HIS A 177 8.68 -14.64 1.05
C HIS A 177 8.20 -16.01 1.49
N TYR A 178 6.95 -16.33 1.17
CA TYR A 178 6.31 -17.57 1.56
C TYR A 178 5.90 -18.41 0.35
N LEU A 179 6.04 -19.73 0.48
CA LEU A 179 5.47 -20.67 -0.47
C LEU A 179 4.08 -21.10 -0.02
N MET A 180 3.07 -20.64 -0.73
CA MET A 180 1.69 -21.10 -0.58
C MET A 180 1.43 -22.29 -1.50
N ARG A 181 0.57 -23.21 -1.06
CA ARG A 181 0.25 -24.43 -1.82
C ARG A 181 -1.23 -24.54 -2.07
N TRP A 182 -1.58 -24.74 -3.33
CA TRP A 182 -2.96 -24.97 -3.77
C TRP A 182 -3.09 -26.30 -4.48
N ASN A 183 -4.04 -27.12 -4.03
CA ASN A 183 -4.46 -28.32 -4.76
C ASN A 183 -5.97 -28.22 -5.00
N PRO A 184 -6.42 -27.99 -6.26
CA PRO A 184 -7.84 -27.75 -6.55
C PRO A 184 -8.74 -28.95 -6.23
N SER A 185 -8.18 -30.17 -6.18
CA SER A 185 -8.94 -31.38 -5.85
C SER A 185 -9.36 -31.42 -4.39
N ILE A 186 -8.54 -30.90 -3.47
CA ILE A 186 -8.76 -31.00 -2.01
C ILE A 186 -9.00 -29.66 -1.30
N SER A 187 -8.58 -28.53 -1.86
CA SER A 187 -8.81 -27.19 -1.28
C SER A 187 -10.29 -26.78 -1.37
N SER A 188 -10.75 -25.89 -0.50
CA SER A 188 -12.07 -25.25 -0.64
C SER A 188 -12.13 -24.35 -1.87
N PHE A 189 -11.03 -23.68 -2.21
CA PHE A 189 -10.87 -22.90 -3.43
C PHE A 189 -10.63 -23.83 -4.62
N LYS A 190 -11.62 -23.94 -5.52
CA LYS A 190 -11.65 -24.86 -6.65
C LYS A 190 -11.17 -24.19 -7.93
N GLU A 191 -10.86 -25.01 -8.95
CA GLU A 191 -10.45 -24.51 -10.26
C GLU A 191 -11.50 -23.59 -10.91
N LYS A 192 -12.80 -23.82 -10.65
CA LYS A 192 -13.87 -22.92 -11.11
C LYS A 192 -13.78 -21.54 -10.47
N ASP A 193 -13.41 -21.46 -9.20
CA ASP A 193 -13.34 -20.21 -8.44
C ASP A 193 -12.13 -19.41 -8.93
N TYR A 194 -11.01 -20.08 -9.19
CA TYR A 194 -9.84 -19.47 -9.85
C TYR A 194 -10.17 -18.91 -11.23
N LYS A 195 -10.91 -19.66 -12.06
CA LYS A 195 -11.38 -19.17 -13.37
C LYS A 195 -12.25 -17.93 -13.25
N GLU A 196 -13.12 -17.89 -12.25
CA GLU A 196 -13.99 -16.75 -11.99
C GLU A 196 -13.18 -15.53 -11.52
N CYS A 197 -12.21 -15.71 -10.63
CA CYS A 197 -11.29 -14.65 -10.20
C CYS A 197 -10.51 -14.07 -11.39
N VAL A 198 -9.92 -14.93 -12.24
CA VAL A 198 -9.14 -14.48 -13.41
C VAL A 198 -10.03 -13.82 -14.47
N ALA A 199 -11.29 -14.23 -14.62
CA ALA A 199 -12.23 -13.60 -15.54
C ALA A 199 -12.72 -12.22 -15.08
N ASN A 200 -12.70 -11.97 -13.77
CA ASN A 200 -13.20 -10.74 -13.14
C ASN A 200 -12.10 -9.94 -12.44
N LEU A 201 -10.88 -9.95 -13.00
CA LEU A 201 -9.76 -9.19 -12.43
C LEU A 201 -10.10 -7.69 -12.44
N GLU A 202 -9.91 -7.05 -11.29
CA GLU A 202 -9.90 -5.61 -11.17
C GLU A 202 -8.45 -5.17 -11.13
N HIS A 203 -8.04 -4.34 -12.11
CA HIS A 203 -6.64 -3.89 -12.24
C HIS A 203 -5.62 -5.03 -12.32
N GLY A 204 -5.99 -6.17 -12.89
CA GLY A 204 -5.11 -7.35 -13.01
C GLY A 204 -4.96 -8.17 -11.72
N MET A 205 -5.71 -7.83 -10.67
CA MET A 205 -5.59 -8.44 -9.34
C MET A 205 -6.91 -9.04 -8.85
N PHE A 206 -6.83 -9.94 -7.88
CA PHE A 206 -7.98 -10.39 -7.08
C PHE A 206 -7.58 -10.61 -5.62
N ARG A 207 -8.57 -10.63 -4.72
CA ARG A 207 -8.36 -10.78 -3.27
C ARG A 207 -8.99 -12.05 -2.75
N MET A 208 -8.35 -12.66 -1.75
CA MET A 208 -8.89 -13.77 -0.97
C MET A 208 -8.19 -13.87 0.37
N ASN A 209 -8.57 -14.86 1.19
CA ASN A 209 -7.75 -15.28 2.32
C ASN A 209 -7.13 -16.65 2.04
N TRP A 210 -6.04 -16.95 2.73
CA TRP A 210 -5.38 -18.25 2.63
C TRP A 210 -4.81 -18.67 3.98
N SER A 211 -4.84 -19.97 4.25
CA SER A 211 -4.26 -20.49 5.48
C SER A 211 -2.74 -20.51 5.40
N ILE A 212 -2.09 -20.07 6.48
CA ILE A 212 -0.64 -20.02 6.63
C ILE A 212 -0.21 -20.87 7.82
N TYR A 213 0.84 -21.69 7.65
CA TYR A 213 1.33 -22.58 8.71
C TYR A 213 2.47 -21.96 9.51
N GLU A 214 3.47 -21.35 8.88
CA GLU A 214 4.57 -20.63 9.55
C GLU A 214 4.21 -19.15 9.72
N TRP A 215 3.15 -18.92 10.49
CA TRP A 215 2.53 -17.61 10.64
C TRP A 215 3.21 -16.73 11.68
N GLU A 216 3.97 -17.29 12.62
CA GLU A 216 4.51 -16.61 13.79
C GLU A 216 5.35 -15.38 13.40
N GLU A 217 6.06 -15.53 12.28
CA GLU A 217 6.96 -14.54 11.70
C GLU A 217 6.33 -13.82 10.49
N ALA A 218 5.18 -14.27 10.00
CA ALA A 218 4.51 -13.63 8.87
C ALA A 218 3.87 -12.31 9.29
N ARG A 219 4.00 -11.30 8.44
CA ARG A 219 3.43 -9.97 8.64
C ARG A 219 2.74 -9.49 7.37
N ARG A 220 1.82 -8.55 7.52
CA ARG A 220 1.35 -7.75 6.39
C ARG A 220 2.54 -7.16 5.62
N GLY A 221 2.50 -7.22 4.29
CA GLY A 221 3.58 -6.73 3.43
C GLY A 221 4.54 -7.82 2.94
N ASP A 222 4.57 -8.99 3.59
CA ASP A 222 5.33 -10.14 3.10
C ASP A 222 4.76 -10.64 1.75
N TYR A 223 5.63 -11.20 0.92
CA TYR A 223 5.29 -11.73 -0.39
C TYR A 223 5.01 -13.22 -0.35
N PHE A 224 4.31 -13.72 -1.36
CA PHE A 224 4.13 -15.14 -1.55
C PHE A 224 4.15 -15.56 -3.01
N TYR A 225 4.48 -16.83 -3.22
CA TYR A 225 4.26 -17.55 -4.48
C TYR A 225 3.24 -18.67 -4.26
N MET A 226 2.24 -18.78 -5.13
CA MET A 226 1.25 -19.84 -5.08
C MET A 226 1.63 -21.00 -5.98
N LEU A 227 2.04 -22.11 -5.38
CA LEU A 227 2.35 -23.34 -6.07
C LEU A 227 1.10 -24.23 -6.21
N ARG A 228 0.62 -24.41 -7.44
CA ARG A 228 -0.37 -25.43 -7.78
C ARG A 228 0.26 -26.82 -7.67
N THR A 229 -0.45 -27.75 -7.05
CA THR A 229 0.00 -29.13 -6.79
C THR A 229 -1.13 -30.14 -7.04
N GLY A 230 -0.74 -31.41 -7.20
CA GLY A 230 -1.69 -32.54 -7.25
C GLY A 230 -2.25 -32.87 -8.63
N ASP A 231 -1.82 -32.20 -9.69
CA ASP A 231 -2.19 -32.51 -11.08
C ASP A 231 -1.06 -32.17 -12.08
N TYR A 232 -1.35 -32.33 -13.37
CA TYR A 232 -0.39 -32.11 -14.46
C TYR A 232 -0.05 -30.63 -14.72
N LYS A 233 -0.77 -29.69 -14.10
CA LYS A 233 -0.54 -28.24 -14.19
C LYS A 233 0.19 -27.73 -12.96
N ALA A 234 1.08 -28.53 -12.38
CA ALA A 234 1.83 -28.13 -11.19
C ALA A 234 2.89 -27.07 -11.54
N GLY A 235 2.98 -26.03 -10.71
CA GLY A 235 3.86 -24.87 -10.92
C GLY A 235 3.33 -23.61 -10.23
N ILE A 236 4.07 -22.50 -10.30
CA ILE A 236 3.66 -21.21 -9.74
C ILE A 236 2.57 -20.61 -10.63
N VAL A 237 1.37 -20.45 -10.09
CA VAL A 237 0.18 -20.00 -10.84
C VAL A 237 -0.17 -18.53 -10.63
N PHE A 238 0.33 -17.93 -9.56
CA PHE A 238 0.28 -16.50 -9.26
C PHE A 238 1.21 -16.22 -8.08
N SER A 239 1.62 -14.97 -7.93
CA SER A 239 2.32 -14.44 -6.76
C SER A 239 1.46 -13.36 -6.11
N GLY A 240 1.95 -12.72 -5.06
CA GLY A 240 1.19 -11.67 -4.41
C GLY A 240 1.79 -11.20 -3.10
N GLN A 241 1.00 -10.43 -2.36
CA GLN A 241 1.39 -9.87 -1.07
C GLN A 241 0.32 -10.13 0.00
N PHE A 242 0.77 -10.27 1.25
CA PHE A 242 -0.12 -10.28 2.41
C PHE A 242 -0.62 -8.86 2.70
N ILE A 243 -1.94 -8.70 2.76
CA ILE A 243 -2.59 -7.41 3.04
C ILE A 243 -3.15 -7.32 4.47
N SER A 244 -2.99 -8.38 5.27
CA SER A 244 -3.25 -8.41 6.72
C SER A 244 -2.11 -9.10 7.47
N ASP A 245 -2.03 -8.87 8.77
CA ASP A 245 -1.30 -9.78 9.66
C ASP A 245 -2.06 -11.12 9.80
N PRO A 246 -1.38 -12.21 10.22
CA PRO A 246 -2.04 -13.48 10.45
C PRO A 246 -3.11 -13.39 11.54
N TYR A 247 -4.31 -13.91 11.26
CA TYR A 247 -5.42 -13.96 12.19
C TYR A 247 -5.98 -15.37 12.36
N PRO A 248 -6.46 -15.74 13.57
CA PRO A 248 -7.07 -17.04 13.79
C PRO A 248 -8.47 -17.08 13.17
N SER A 249 -8.79 -18.16 12.46
CA SER A 249 -10.15 -18.45 12.01
C SER A 249 -10.44 -19.96 12.07
N GLU A 250 -11.71 -20.30 11.92
CA GLU A 250 -12.16 -21.69 11.90
C GLU A 250 -11.63 -22.41 10.65
N ASP A 251 -11.34 -23.70 10.79
CA ASP A 251 -10.92 -24.53 9.67
C ASP A 251 -12.11 -24.73 8.71
N TRP A 252 -11.92 -24.47 7.42
CA TRP A 252 -12.94 -24.72 6.40
C TRP A 252 -13.39 -26.20 6.38
N ALA A 253 -12.54 -27.11 6.88
CA ALA A 253 -12.83 -28.53 7.03
C ALA A 253 -13.64 -28.90 8.29
N GLY A 254 -14.11 -27.92 9.07
CA GLY A 254 -14.95 -28.13 10.25
C GLY A 254 -14.22 -28.77 11.44
N SER A 255 -12.90 -28.61 11.51
CA SER A 255 -12.10 -29.09 12.65
C SER A 255 -12.13 -28.08 13.80
N THR A 256 -12.04 -28.57 15.04
CA THR A 256 -11.94 -27.73 16.26
C THR A 256 -10.57 -27.05 16.41
N LYS A 257 -9.65 -27.26 15.46
CA LYS A 257 -8.32 -26.67 15.49
C LYS A 257 -8.37 -25.29 14.83
N ARG A 258 -8.02 -24.26 15.61
CA ARG A 258 -7.78 -22.91 15.07
C ARG A 258 -6.65 -22.96 14.04
N ARG A 259 -6.89 -22.40 12.87
CA ARG A 259 -5.86 -22.17 11.85
C ARG A 259 -5.61 -20.68 11.73
N MET A 260 -4.42 -20.35 11.28
CA MET A 260 -4.05 -18.98 10.97
C MET A 260 -4.28 -18.72 9.49
N TYR A 261 -4.84 -17.55 9.20
CA TYR A 261 -5.13 -17.08 7.86
C TYR A 261 -4.51 -15.70 7.67
N VAL A 262 -4.20 -15.38 6.43
CA VAL A 262 -3.83 -14.04 5.98
C VAL A 262 -4.76 -13.64 4.84
N ASP A 263 -5.13 -12.38 4.79
CA ASP A 263 -5.74 -11.80 3.59
C ASP A 263 -4.61 -11.52 2.59
N ILE A 264 -4.84 -11.88 1.33
CA ILE A 264 -3.85 -11.79 0.27
C ILE A 264 -4.42 -11.04 -0.93
N ILE A 265 -3.55 -10.28 -1.58
CA ILE A 265 -3.78 -9.78 -2.93
C ILE A 265 -2.96 -10.61 -3.90
N CYS A 266 -3.63 -11.17 -4.91
CA CYS A 266 -3.03 -12.05 -5.90
C CYS A 266 -2.74 -11.24 -7.18
N MET A 267 -1.53 -11.41 -7.69
CA MET A 267 -0.95 -10.71 -8.83
C MET A 267 -0.49 -11.73 -9.87
N ASP A 268 -0.39 -11.29 -11.12
CA ASP A 268 0.15 -12.08 -12.24
C ASP A 268 -0.42 -13.50 -12.38
N PRO A 269 -1.76 -13.67 -12.35
CA PRO A 269 -2.32 -15.00 -12.49
C PRO A 269 -2.12 -15.57 -13.89
N THR A 270 -1.63 -16.81 -13.94
CA THR A 270 -1.59 -17.59 -15.17
C THR A 270 -3.00 -17.86 -15.69
N ASP A 271 -3.21 -17.85 -17.01
CA ASP A 271 -4.48 -18.31 -17.58
C ASP A 271 -4.79 -19.75 -17.09
N PRO A 272 -5.96 -20.01 -16.47
CA PRO A 272 -6.31 -21.34 -15.96
C PRO A 272 -6.29 -22.46 -17.01
N ARG A 273 -6.35 -22.11 -18.31
CA ARG A 273 -6.29 -23.04 -19.44
C ARG A 273 -4.87 -23.42 -19.82
N GLU A 274 -3.89 -22.64 -19.42
CA GLU A 274 -2.48 -22.81 -19.78
C GLU A 274 -1.71 -23.62 -18.73
N ILE A 275 -0.43 -23.85 -19.00
CA ILE A 275 0.54 -24.41 -18.05
C ILE A 275 1.10 -23.24 -17.24
N PRO A 276 1.36 -23.40 -15.93
CA PRO A 276 2.01 -22.35 -15.11
C PRO A 276 3.27 -21.82 -15.78
N ARG A 277 3.45 -20.48 -15.74
CA ARG A 277 4.64 -19.78 -16.26
C ARG A 277 5.93 -20.43 -15.74
N ILE A 278 6.03 -20.57 -14.42
CA ILE A 278 7.06 -21.38 -13.80
C ILE A 278 6.51 -22.77 -13.46
N SER A 279 6.70 -23.73 -14.37
CA SER A 279 6.29 -25.12 -14.16
C SER A 279 7.08 -25.80 -13.03
N LEU A 280 6.49 -26.82 -12.40
CA LEU A 280 7.17 -27.63 -11.38
C LEU A 280 8.44 -28.31 -11.92
N GLU A 281 8.47 -28.65 -13.22
CA GLU A 281 9.65 -29.20 -13.86
C GLU A 281 10.78 -28.16 -13.95
N LYS A 282 10.46 -26.91 -14.32
CA LYS A 282 11.41 -25.79 -14.32
C LYS A 282 11.94 -25.52 -12.91
N LEU A 283 11.06 -25.44 -11.91
CA LEU A 283 11.45 -25.27 -10.49
C LEU A 283 12.44 -26.34 -10.01
N LYS A 284 12.17 -27.61 -10.31
CA LYS A 284 13.07 -28.72 -9.91
C LYS A 284 14.40 -28.70 -10.66
N LYS A 285 14.41 -28.22 -11.89
CA LYS A 285 15.61 -28.12 -12.73
C LYS A 285 16.52 -26.98 -12.26
N GLU A 286 15.94 -25.80 -12.04
CA GLU A 286 16.69 -24.57 -11.75
C GLU A 286 16.98 -24.41 -10.24
N ILE A 287 16.15 -24.98 -9.38
CA ILE A 287 16.31 -24.95 -7.91
C ILE A 287 16.23 -26.39 -7.35
N PRO A 288 17.20 -27.27 -7.70
CA PRO A 288 17.16 -28.69 -7.32
C PRO A 288 17.37 -28.95 -5.82
N GLY A 289 17.93 -27.99 -5.09
CA GLY A 289 18.18 -28.09 -3.65
C GLY A 289 16.93 -27.95 -2.77
N PHE A 290 15.83 -27.44 -3.33
CA PHE A 290 14.58 -27.23 -2.61
C PHE A 290 13.56 -28.35 -2.93
N ASP A 291 12.99 -28.98 -1.91
CA ASP A 291 12.00 -30.04 -2.09
C ASP A 291 10.59 -29.47 -2.37
N TRP A 292 10.35 -29.13 -3.64
CA TRP A 292 9.06 -28.61 -4.12
C TRP A 292 7.87 -29.55 -3.88
N SER A 293 8.12 -30.85 -3.66
CA SER A 293 7.08 -31.88 -3.53
C SER A 293 6.58 -32.10 -2.10
N LYS A 294 7.28 -31.56 -1.09
CA LYS A 294 6.96 -31.73 0.32
C LYS A 294 6.74 -30.39 1.03
N GLY A 295 6.21 -30.48 2.24
CA GLY A 295 5.94 -29.32 3.09
C GLY A 295 4.46 -28.98 3.18
N HIS A 296 4.17 -27.94 3.95
CA HIS A 296 2.84 -27.39 4.18
C HIS A 296 2.67 -26.09 3.40
N SER A 297 1.44 -25.56 3.32
CA SER A 297 1.18 -24.24 2.74
C SER A 297 1.60 -23.16 3.73
N GLY A 298 2.22 -22.09 3.23
CA GLY A 298 2.71 -20.99 4.06
C GLY A 298 4.00 -21.32 4.78
N ALA A 299 4.94 -21.94 4.05
CA ALA A 299 6.31 -22.17 4.52
C ALA A 299 7.19 -20.98 4.11
N LEU A 300 8.05 -20.51 5.02
CA LEU A 300 9.03 -19.47 4.73
C LEU A 300 10.06 -19.98 3.71
N LEU A 301 10.30 -19.19 2.67
CA LEU A 301 11.29 -19.51 1.66
C LEU A 301 12.68 -19.04 2.09
N PRO A 302 13.72 -19.89 1.95
CA PRO A 302 15.11 -19.46 2.06
C PRO A 302 15.46 -18.39 1.03
N GLU A 303 16.29 -17.42 1.41
CA GLU A 303 16.67 -16.28 0.57
C GLU A 303 17.29 -16.68 -0.79
N ASP A 304 18.08 -17.76 -0.82
CA ASP A 304 18.66 -18.29 -2.06
C ASP A 304 17.61 -18.86 -3.01
N VAL A 305 16.52 -19.41 -2.49
CA VAL A 305 15.36 -19.86 -3.27
C VAL A 305 14.56 -18.67 -3.79
N VAL A 306 14.34 -17.64 -2.95
CA VAL A 306 13.65 -16.41 -3.34
C VAL A 306 14.35 -15.73 -4.50
N LYS A 307 15.66 -15.49 -4.35
CA LYS A 307 16.47 -14.86 -5.40
C LYS A 307 16.37 -15.61 -6.73
N LYS A 308 16.34 -16.95 -6.69
CA LYS A 308 16.16 -17.75 -7.91
C LYS A 308 14.76 -17.72 -8.48
N LEU A 309 13.72 -17.61 -7.65
CA LEU A 309 12.36 -17.41 -8.14
C LEU A 309 12.24 -16.05 -8.85
N ASP A 310 12.80 -14.99 -8.26
CA ASP A 310 12.80 -13.65 -8.88
C ASP A 310 13.51 -13.65 -10.22
N GLU A 311 14.66 -14.32 -10.34
CA GLU A 311 15.35 -14.46 -11.63
C GLU A 311 14.46 -15.19 -12.66
N LEU A 312 13.76 -16.25 -12.27
CA LEU A 312 12.89 -17.02 -13.18
C LEU A 312 11.63 -16.28 -13.60
N ASP A 313 11.07 -15.43 -12.72
CA ASP A 313 9.92 -14.58 -13.05
C ASP A 313 10.34 -13.45 -14.01
N ASN A 314 11.51 -12.83 -13.80
CA ASN A 314 12.02 -11.74 -14.64
C ASN A 314 12.56 -12.19 -16.01
N GLU A 315 13.17 -13.39 -16.12
CA GLU A 315 13.75 -13.92 -17.38
C GLU A 315 12.73 -14.05 -18.52
N GLU A 316 11.44 -14.08 -18.21
CA GLU A 316 10.38 -14.29 -19.21
C GLU A 316 9.70 -12.99 -19.68
N GLU A 317 10.09 -11.82 -19.16
CA GLU A 317 9.66 -10.52 -19.73
C GLU A 317 10.52 -10.09 -20.93
N ASP A 318 11.74 -10.60 -21.05
CA ASP A 318 12.72 -10.23 -22.10
C ASP A 318 12.63 -11.11 -23.39
N ASP A 319 11.81 -12.16 -23.42
CA ASP A 319 11.69 -13.07 -24.58
C ASP A 319 10.66 -12.58 -25.63
N ASP A 320 10.07 -11.39 -25.47
CA ASP A 320 9.19 -10.75 -26.46
C ASP A 320 9.97 -9.84 -27.44
N SER A 321 11.24 -10.18 -27.71
CA SER A 321 11.99 -9.59 -28.83
C SER A 321 11.66 -10.34 -30.13
N PRO A 322 11.00 -9.71 -31.13
CA PRO A 322 10.70 -10.41 -32.36
C PRO A 322 11.99 -10.67 -33.15
N LEU A 323 12.34 -11.95 -33.26
CA LEU A 323 13.26 -12.44 -34.28
C LEU A 323 12.62 -12.35 -35.68
N ALA A 324 13.42 -11.79 -36.59
CA ALA A 324 13.45 -11.93 -38.06
C ALA A 324 12.35 -11.20 -38.86
N ASN A 325 12.63 -10.47 -39.95
CA ASN A 325 13.74 -10.47 -40.92
C ASN A 325 14.09 -9.06 -41.42
#